data_AF-A0AAD4I9Z9-F1
#
_entry.id   AF-A0AAD4I9Z9-F1
#
_cell.length_a   1.000
_cell.length_b   1.000
_cell.length_c   1.000
_cell.angle_alpha   90.00
_cell.angle_beta   90.00
_cell.angle_gamma   90.00
#
_symmetry.space_group_name_H-M   'P 1'
#
loop_
_entity.id
_entity.type
_entity.pdbx_description
1 polymer ?
#
loop_
_entity_poly.entity_id
_entity_poly.type
_entity_poly.pdbx_seq_one_letter_code
_entity_poly.pdbx_strand_id
1 'polypeptide(L)'
;MTKLLSLPNELVQHIASFLSCSSALDLLRTNRQLRNICNDKLVFQNIVKYNLERPLLLGNGIVLSEAIWEESDAALSNIPLQQTIRTAYAAERCIQALLEKDDTWTMCPSKRLSSYEFSEWLPQIMALHHPAASRLKPETFLQLQGHILLGMRVPRPIDPNLLGVNFILSYTILAHLQKTGNGTQVKEPFDRFFSVNRATDPAITLSNGTRTDGDAIKSLRQRVRDYGCFGDTFDFDQATTLLPTLMLELAVHHLAPGQISELPSPTTIPFSSLMDMPPVFDTNKSPPHRDASIPFGWCHLTKMLSPDFLSSGRWTGYYSDQRRALGRRRFDAPMRGIRFVARKTRREELEADSSLSECTMVDSLSRGSDAVGEFTLQGRVQNDGYVYMIKRYLLEDSSWTWKARMTPFGIVGVWGDEDMFGGCFWIWKEEWR
;
A
#
# COMPACT_ATOMS: atom_id res chain seq x y z
N MET A 1 -30.29 -30.04 31.19
CA MET A 1 -29.52 -29.08 30.37
C MET A 1 -28.72 -28.18 31.30
N THR A 2 -27.39 -28.22 31.21
CA THR A 2 -26.51 -27.27 31.91
C THR A 2 -26.69 -25.87 31.29
N LYS A 3 -26.80 -24.84 32.14
CA LYS A 3 -26.96 -23.45 31.68
C LYS A 3 -25.56 -22.89 31.39
N LEU A 4 -25.39 -22.09 30.33
CA LEU A 4 -24.08 -21.48 30.01
C LEU A 4 -23.48 -20.71 31.22
N LEU A 5 -24.34 -20.02 31.98
CA LEU A 5 -23.99 -19.26 33.18
C LEU A 5 -23.62 -20.12 34.41
N SER A 6 -23.74 -21.45 34.33
CA SER A 6 -23.21 -22.34 35.39
C SER A 6 -21.76 -22.72 35.17
N LEU A 7 -21.13 -22.30 34.06
CA LEU A 7 -19.71 -22.51 33.81
C LEU A 7 -18.87 -21.42 34.50
N PRO A 8 -17.61 -21.72 34.89
CA PRO A 8 -16.61 -20.72 35.24
C PRO A 8 -16.47 -19.62 34.17
N ASN A 9 -16.20 -18.39 34.61
CA ASN A 9 -16.10 -17.22 33.72
C ASN A 9 -15.05 -17.42 32.62
N GLU A 10 -13.92 -18.04 32.96
CA GLU A 10 -12.81 -18.31 32.05
C GLU A 10 -13.24 -19.26 30.93
N LEU A 11 -14.07 -20.27 31.23
CA LEU A 11 -14.61 -21.17 30.21
C LEU A 11 -15.63 -20.46 29.32
N VAL A 12 -16.47 -19.57 29.88
CA VAL A 12 -17.43 -18.78 29.09
C VAL A 12 -16.67 -17.81 28.16
N GLN A 13 -15.62 -17.16 28.65
CA GLN A 13 -14.74 -16.30 27.86
C GLN A 13 -14.02 -17.09 26.76
N HIS A 14 -13.50 -18.28 27.08
CA HIS A 14 -12.87 -19.16 26.10
C HIS A 14 -13.84 -19.57 25.00
N ILE A 15 -15.07 -19.98 25.34
CA ILE A 15 -16.14 -20.28 24.37
C ILE A 15 -16.44 -19.04 23.51
N ALA A 16 -16.60 -17.87 24.13
CA ALA A 16 -16.87 -16.62 23.42
C ALA A 16 -15.74 -16.25 22.46
N SER A 17 -14.49 -16.59 22.79
CA SER A 17 -13.34 -16.35 21.93
C SER A 17 -13.31 -17.19 20.66
N PHE A 18 -14.17 -18.22 20.55
CA PHE A 18 -14.39 -19.00 19.34
C PHE A 18 -15.54 -18.50 18.45
N LEU A 19 -16.20 -17.41 18.82
CA LEU A 19 -17.26 -16.79 18.03
C LEU A 19 -16.72 -15.71 17.09
N SER A 20 -17.33 -15.55 15.91
CA SER A 20 -17.08 -14.35 15.11
C SER A 20 -17.33 -13.08 15.95
N CYS A 21 -16.66 -11.97 15.66
CA CYS A 21 -16.81 -10.74 16.44
C CYS A 21 -18.29 -10.29 16.49
N SER A 22 -19.02 -10.37 15.39
CA SER A 22 -20.46 -10.09 15.32
C SER A 22 -21.25 -10.99 16.26
N SER A 23 -20.99 -12.30 16.24
CA SER A 23 -21.66 -13.29 17.11
C SER A 23 -21.33 -13.07 18.59
N ALA A 24 -20.07 -12.71 18.91
CA ALA A 24 -19.65 -12.36 20.25
C ALA A 24 -20.38 -11.10 20.74
N LEU A 25 -20.50 -10.06 19.89
CA LEU A 25 -21.24 -8.84 20.22
C LEU A 25 -22.72 -9.10 20.44
N ASP A 26 -23.34 -9.99 19.67
CA ASP A 26 -24.73 -10.38 19.90
C ASP A 26 -24.90 -11.21 21.18
N LEU A 27 -23.93 -12.07 21.52
CA LEU A 27 -23.90 -12.76 22.82
C LEU A 27 -23.92 -11.76 23.99
N LEU A 28 -23.16 -10.65 23.89
CA LEU A 28 -23.16 -9.58 24.91
C LEU A 28 -24.53 -8.92 25.08
N ARG A 29 -25.41 -8.97 24.08
CA ARG A 29 -26.75 -8.37 24.13
C ARG A 29 -27.80 -9.29 24.77
N THR A 30 -27.52 -10.60 24.86
CA THR A 30 -28.50 -11.58 25.36
C THR A 30 -28.72 -11.49 26.87
N ASN A 31 -27.68 -11.19 27.66
CA ASN A 31 -27.75 -11.21 29.12
C ASN A 31 -26.68 -10.29 29.76
N ARG A 32 -27.03 -9.57 30.85
CA ARG A 32 -26.10 -8.65 31.55
C ARG A 32 -24.89 -9.35 32.17
N GLN A 33 -25.06 -10.56 32.72
CA GLN A 33 -23.94 -11.34 33.26
C GLN A 33 -23.00 -11.78 32.15
N LEU A 34 -23.52 -12.29 31.03
CA LEU A 34 -22.69 -12.62 29.85
C LEU A 34 -21.96 -11.40 29.30
N ARG A 35 -22.61 -10.23 29.28
CA ARG A 35 -21.94 -8.98 28.93
C ARG A 35 -20.75 -8.68 29.84
N ASN A 36 -20.94 -8.78 31.15
CA ASN A 36 -19.87 -8.49 32.11
C ASN A 36 -18.72 -9.49 32.03
N ILE A 37 -19.01 -10.76 31.71
CA ILE A 37 -18.00 -11.82 31.57
C ILE A 37 -17.25 -11.70 30.24
N CYS A 38 -17.96 -11.52 29.12
CA CYS A 38 -17.39 -11.63 27.78
C CYS A 38 -16.98 -10.28 27.14
N ASN A 39 -17.38 -9.13 27.70
CA ASN A 39 -16.89 -7.81 27.25
C ASN A 39 -15.48 -7.55 27.78
N ASP A 40 -14.57 -8.47 27.44
CA ASP A 40 -13.21 -8.56 27.94
C ASP A 40 -12.21 -8.45 26.78
N LYS A 41 -11.08 -7.78 27.02
CA LYS A 41 -10.09 -7.52 25.96
C LYS A 41 -9.49 -8.82 25.42
N LEU A 42 -9.23 -9.81 26.27
CA LEU A 42 -8.62 -11.07 25.88
C LEU A 42 -9.55 -11.88 24.96
N VAL A 43 -10.86 -11.83 25.19
CA VAL A 43 -11.87 -12.47 24.32
C VAL A 43 -11.71 -11.94 22.89
N PHE A 44 -11.71 -10.62 22.72
CA PHE A 44 -11.60 -10.02 21.38
C PHE A 44 -10.18 -10.12 20.79
N GLN A 45 -9.11 -10.10 21.60
CA GLN A 45 -7.76 -10.40 21.11
C GLN A 45 -7.69 -11.80 20.51
N ASN A 46 -8.29 -12.78 21.19
CA ASN A 46 -8.36 -14.14 20.71
C ASN A 46 -9.21 -14.24 19.43
N ILE A 47 -10.33 -13.52 19.32
CA ILE A 47 -11.12 -13.46 18.07
C ILE A 47 -10.27 -12.93 16.90
N VAL A 48 -9.43 -11.92 17.11
CA VAL A 48 -8.54 -11.42 16.04
C VAL A 48 -7.47 -12.44 15.69
N LYS A 49 -6.86 -13.09 16.69
CA LYS A 49 -5.74 -14.02 16.51
C LYS A 49 -6.17 -15.34 15.87
N TYR A 50 -7.32 -15.87 16.28
CA TYR A 50 -7.81 -17.15 15.82
C TYR A 50 -8.67 -16.93 14.57
N ASN A 51 -8.31 -17.58 13.47
CA ASN A 51 -9.14 -17.61 12.26
C ASN A 51 -10.34 -18.54 12.53
N LEU A 52 -11.37 -18.03 13.18
CA LEU A 52 -12.49 -18.82 13.71
C LEU A 52 -13.30 -19.55 12.64
N GLU A 53 -13.22 -19.09 11.40
CA GLU A 53 -13.83 -19.73 10.25
C GLU A 53 -12.90 -20.75 9.58
N ARG A 54 -11.85 -21.25 10.26
CA ARG A 54 -10.91 -22.25 9.70
C ARG A 54 -11.64 -23.42 9.03
N PRO A 55 -12.71 -24.03 9.59
CA PRO A 55 -13.43 -25.09 8.90
C PRO A 55 -14.08 -24.63 7.58
N LEU A 56 -14.66 -23.42 7.56
CA LEU A 56 -15.27 -22.84 6.37
C LEU A 56 -14.22 -22.49 5.31
N LEU A 57 -13.10 -21.90 5.74
CA LEU A 57 -11.98 -21.58 4.87
C LEU A 57 -11.38 -22.85 4.26
N LEU A 58 -11.14 -23.88 5.07
CA LEU A 58 -10.68 -25.19 4.59
C LEU A 58 -11.68 -25.84 3.63
N GLY A 59 -12.99 -25.74 3.92
CA GLY A 59 -14.05 -26.22 3.03
C GLY A 59 -14.06 -25.53 1.66
N ASN A 60 -13.56 -24.29 1.59
CA ASN A 60 -13.38 -23.53 0.35
C ASN A 60 -11.96 -23.63 -0.24
N GLY A 61 -11.11 -24.53 0.28
CA GLY A 61 -9.73 -24.71 -0.17
C GLY A 61 -8.78 -23.57 0.24
N ILE A 62 -9.21 -22.67 1.11
CA ILE A 62 -8.42 -21.56 1.62
C ILE A 62 -7.65 -22.05 2.84
N VAL A 63 -6.42 -22.52 2.58
CA VAL A 63 -5.47 -22.83 3.64
C VAL A 63 -4.80 -21.52 4.07
N LEU A 64 -5.33 -20.90 5.12
CA LEU A 64 -4.51 -20.05 5.97
C LEU A 64 -3.49 -20.99 6.60
N SER A 65 -2.20 -20.78 6.31
CA SER A 65 -1.10 -21.44 7.02
C SER A 65 -1.40 -21.43 8.53
N GLU A 66 -0.85 -22.36 9.30
CA GLU A 66 -0.83 -22.26 10.78
C GLU A 66 -0.11 -20.99 11.30
N ALA A 67 0.17 -20.03 10.42
CA ALA A 67 0.47 -18.63 10.67
C ALA A 67 -0.50 -18.04 11.70
N ILE A 68 -0.18 -18.34 12.95
CA ILE A 68 -0.32 -17.45 14.10
C ILE A 68 0.08 -16.08 13.58
N TRP A 69 -0.78 -15.09 13.79
CA TRP A 69 -0.43 -13.72 13.49
C TRP A 69 0.72 -13.32 14.43
N GLU A 70 1.97 -13.47 13.96
CA GLU A 70 3.18 -13.39 14.79
C GLU A 70 3.30 -12.04 15.50
N GLU A 71 2.87 -10.98 14.84
CA GLU A 71 2.89 -9.60 15.36
C GLU A 71 1.68 -9.26 16.24
N SER A 72 0.73 -10.19 16.42
CA SER A 72 -0.53 -9.91 17.13
C SER A 72 -0.33 -9.42 18.55
N ASP A 73 0.65 -9.93 19.29
CA ASP A 73 0.91 -9.48 20.66
C ASP A 73 1.40 -8.03 20.71
N ALA A 74 2.35 -7.67 19.84
CA ALA A 74 2.83 -6.30 19.74
C ALA A 74 1.72 -5.34 19.29
N ALA A 75 0.91 -5.76 18.31
CA ALA A 75 -0.18 -4.95 17.75
C ALA A 75 -1.35 -4.75 18.73
N LEU A 76 -1.70 -5.78 19.51
CA LEU A 76 -2.90 -5.78 20.34
C LEU A 76 -2.64 -5.48 21.82
N SER A 77 -1.40 -5.57 22.31
CA SER A 77 -1.07 -5.37 23.73
C SER A 77 -1.44 -3.97 24.22
N ASN A 78 -1.17 -2.93 23.43
CA ASN A 78 -1.27 -1.54 23.87
C ASN A 78 -2.56 -0.82 23.43
N ILE A 79 -3.46 -1.49 22.69
CA ILE A 79 -4.71 -0.85 22.24
C ILE A 79 -5.85 -1.00 23.26
N PRO A 80 -6.75 -0.01 23.40
CA PRO A 80 -7.93 -0.12 24.28
C PRO A 80 -8.89 -1.23 23.84
N LEU A 81 -9.76 -1.69 24.76
CA LEU A 81 -10.80 -2.70 24.48
C LEU A 81 -11.64 -2.33 23.25
N GLN A 82 -12.10 -1.08 23.13
CA GLN A 82 -12.92 -0.66 21.99
C GLN A 82 -12.19 -0.80 20.65
N GLN A 83 -10.90 -0.48 20.61
CA GLN A 83 -10.09 -0.64 19.40
C GLN A 83 -9.78 -2.11 19.12
N THR A 84 -9.66 -2.93 20.17
CA THR A 84 -9.55 -4.40 20.05
C THR A 84 -10.81 -4.98 19.39
N ILE A 85 -12.00 -4.57 19.84
CA ILE A 85 -13.28 -4.98 19.24
C ILE A 85 -13.37 -4.55 17.77
N ARG A 86 -12.99 -3.32 17.44
CA ARG A 86 -12.97 -2.83 16.05
C ARG A 86 -12.01 -3.62 15.16
N THR A 87 -10.85 -3.97 15.69
CA THR A 87 -9.86 -4.80 14.99
C THR A 87 -10.39 -6.22 14.79
N ALA A 88 -11.06 -6.80 15.80
CA ALA A 88 -11.69 -8.12 15.71
C ALA A 88 -12.78 -8.14 14.64
N TYR A 89 -13.61 -7.10 14.60
CA TYR A 89 -14.65 -6.96 13.58
C TYR A 89 -14.04 -6.80 12.18
N ALA A 90 -12.97 -6.02 12.01
CA ALA A 90 -12.29 -5.89 10.73
C ALA A 90 -11.62 -7.19 10.26
N ALA A 91 -11.05 -7.97 11.18
CA ALA A 91 -10.53 -9.31 10.88
C ALA A 91 -11.64 -10.25 10.39
N GLU A 92 -12.81 -10.24 11.04
CA GLU A 92 -14.00 -10.96 10.56
C GLU A 92 -14.43 -10.49 9.17
N ARG A 93 -14.50 -9.18 8.90
CA ARG A 93 -14.83 -8.65 7.56
C ARG A 93 -13.82 -9.09 6.50
N CYS A 94 -12.55 -9.20 6.87
CA CYS A 94 -11.50 -9.71 5.98
C CYS A 94 -11.70 -11.19 5.64
N ILE A 95 -12.05 -12.01 6.63
CA ILE A 95 -12.37 -13.43 6.42
C ILE A 95 -13.62 -13.59 5.56
N GLN A 96 -14.67 -12.81 5.82
CA GLN A 96 -15.88 -12.80 4.99
C GLN A 96 -15.55 -12.45 3.54
N ALA A 97 -14.74 -11.42 3.32
CA ALA A 97 -14.29 -11.02 1.97
C ALA A 97 -13.52 -12.13 1.22
N LEU A 98 -12.86 -13.06 1.93
CA LEU A 98 -12.24 -14.23 1.30
C LEU A 98 -13.24 -15.30 0.89
N LEU A 99 -14.39 -15.36 1.56
CA LEU A 99 -15.48 -16.32 1.27
C LEU A 99 -16.46 -15.79 0.23
N GLU A 100 -16.51 -14.48 0.02
CA GLU A 100 -17.33 -13.87 -1.02
C GLU A 100 -16.94 -14.38 -2.42
N LYS A 101 -17.95 -14.71 -3.22
CA LYS A 101 -17.74 -15.23 -4.59
C LYS A 101 -17.59 -14.13 -5.63
N ASP A 102 -18.06 -12.94 -5.32
CA ASP A 102 -18.01 -11.78 -6.19
C ASP A 102 -17.28 -10.60 -5.52
N ASP A 103 -16.85 -9.63 -6.34
CA ASP A 103 -16.08 -8.47 -5.88
C ASP A 103 -16.98 -7.30 -5.45
N THR A 104 -18.31 -7.49 -5.40
CA THR A 104 -19.26 -6.38 -5.19
C THR A 104 -19.15 -5.77 -3.80
N TRP A 105 -18.65 -6.53 -2.82
CA TRP A 105 -18.38 -6.05 -1.47
C TRP A 105 -17.40 -4.86 -1.44
N THR A 106 -16.49 -4.77 -2.42
CA THR A 106 -15.54 -3.64 -2.52
C THR A 106 -16.24 -2.32 -2.86
N MET A 107 -17.39 -2.40 -3.52
CA MET A 107 -18.18 -1.25 -3.96
C MET A 107 -19.21 -0.79 -2.94
N CYS A 108 -19.31 -1.44 -1.77
CA CYS A 108 -20.23 -1.06 -0.71
C CYS A 108 -19.88 0.35 -0.19
N PRO A 109 -20.77 1.35 -0.37
CA PRO A 109 -20.53 2.68 0.16
C PRO A 109 -20.59 2.64 1.69
N SER A 110 -19.76 3.45 2.34
CA SER A 110 -19.87 3.66 3.78
C SER A 110 -21.18 4.37 4.08
N LYS A 111 -21.90 3.89 5.10
CA LYS A 111 -23.09 4.59 5.64
C LYS A 111 -22.73 5.87 6.37
N ARG A 112 -21.45 6.06 6.72
CA ARG A 112 -20.98 7.12 7.64
C ARG A 112 -20.19 8.19 6.92
N LEU A 113 -19.47 7.82 5.87
CA LEU A 113 -18.53 8.67 5.17
C LEU A 113 -18.87 8.70 3.68
N SER A 114 -18.45 9.76 2.98
CA SER A 114 -18.41 9.80 1.52
C SER A 114 -17.24 8.95 0.99
N SER A 115 -17.14 7.71 1.46
CA SER A 115 -16.09 6.75 1.16
C SER A 115 -16.69 5.35 1.00
N TYR A 116 -15.83 4.38 0.78
CA TYR A 116 -16.22 2.96 0.76
C TYR A 116 -16.05 2.35 2.14
N GLU A 117 -16.74 1.24 2.41
CA GLU A 117 -16.65 0.58 3.71
C GLU A 117 -15.24 0.02 3.96
N PHE A 118 -14.61 -0.60 2.95
CA PHE A 118 -13.30 -1.23 3.12
C PHE A 118 -12.19 -0.23 3.47
N SER A 119 -12.28 1.03 3.01
CA SER A 119 -11.23 2.04 3.24
C SER A 119 -11.14 2.46 4.72
N GLU A 120 -12.14 2.12 5.52
CA GLU A 120 -12.14 2.39 6.97
C GLU A 120 -11.34 1.37 7.78
N TRP A 121 -11.01 0.21 7.21
CA TRP A 121 -10.41 -0.89 7.97
C TRP A 121 -9.35 -1.71 7.24
N LEU A 122 -9.52 -1.98 5.95
CA LEU A 122 -8.69 -2.94 5.23
C LEU A 122 -7.23 -2.50 5.10
N PRO A 123 -6.91 -1.24 4.74
CA PRO A 123 -5.52 -0.79 4.69
C PRO A 123 -4.80 -0.97 6.05
N GLN A 124 -5.49 -0.69 7.16
CA GLN A 124 -4.96 -0.88 8.51
C GLN A 124 -4.72 -2.35 8.83
N ILE A 125 -5.67 -3.23 8.52
CA ILE A 125 -5.53 -4.68 8.73
C ILE A 125 -4.39 -5.26 7.89
N MET A 126 -4.16 -4.73 6.68
CA MET A 126 -3.00 -5.09 5.84
C MET A 126 -1.68 -4.59 6.42
N ALA A 127 -1.61 -3.34 6.86
CA ALA A 127 -0.43 -2.77 7.52
C ALA A 127 -0.10 -3.45 8.86
N LEU A 128 -1.10 -4.09 9.48
CA LEU A 128 -0.94 -4.95 10.65
C LEU A 128 -0.52 -6.38 10.29
N HIS A 129 -0.32 -6.71 9.02
CA HIS A 129 0.05 -8.04 8.52
C HIS A 129 -0.92 -9.15 8.93
N HIS A 130 -2.21 -8.84 9.02
CA HIS A 130 -3.19 -9.86 9.36
C HIS A 130 -3.21 -10.96 8.28
N PRO A 131 -3.10 -12.26 8.62
CA PRO A 131 -2.94 -13.34 7.65
C PRO A 131 -4.04 -13.41 6.60
N ALA A 132 -5.30 -13.17 6.98
CA ALA A 132 -6.43 -13.15 6.06
C ALA A 132 -6.26 -12.10 4.95
N ALA A 133 -5.71 -10.91 5.27
CA ALA A 133 -5.59 -9.83 4.30
C ALA A 133 -4.55 -10.13 3.21
N SER A 134 -3.49 -10.87 3.54
CA SER A 134 -2.49 -11.34 2.58
C SER A 134 -3.04 -12.32 1.53
N ARG A 135 -4.23 -12.88 1.76
CA ARG A 135 -4.87 -13.85 0.85
C ARG A 135 -5.87 -13.23 -0.09
N LEU A 136 -6.23 -11.97 0.11
CA LEU A 136 -7.11 -11.25 -0.80
C LEU A 136 -6.45 -11.17 -2.18
N LYS A 137 -7.27 -11.29 -3.21
CA LYS A 137 -6.81 -11.27 -4.60
C LYS A 137 -6.69 -9.82 -5.08
N PRO A 138 -5.61 -9.44 -5.77
CA PRO A 138 -5.42 -8.07 -6.20
C PRO A 138 -6.48 -7.61 -7.22
N GLU A 139 -6.95 -8.48 -8.11
CA GLU A 139 -7.93 -8.14 -9.15
C GLU A 139 -9.28 -7.66 -8.60
N THR A 140 -9.65 -8.09 -7.39
CA THR A 140 -10.88 -7.70 -6.68
C THR A 140 -10.99 -6.18 -6.49
N PHE A 141 -9.86 -5.46 -6.44
CA PHE A 141 -9.84 -4.02 -6.20
C PHE A 141 -9.74 -3.17 -7.48
N LEU A 142 -9.63 -3.80 -8.66
CA LEU A 142 -9.46 -3.07 -9.94
C LEU A 142 -10.70 -2.31 -10.39
N GLN A 143 -11.89 -2.89 -10.17
CA GLN A 143 -13.16 -2.25 -10.51
C GLN A 143 -13.34 -0.97 -9.72
N LEU A 144 -13.11 -1.06 -8.41
CA LEU A 144 -13.19 0.03 -7.48
C LEU A 144 -12.17 1.14 -7.80
N GLN A 145 -10.91 0.78 -8.04
CA GLN A 145 -9.89 1.75 -8.44
C GLN A 145 -10.33 2.52 -9.69
N GLY A 146 -10.82 1.81 -10.71
CA GLY A 146 -11.33 2.42 -11.94
C GLY A 146 -12.51 3.36 -11.66
N HIS A 147 -13.46 2.94 -10.81
CA HIS A 147 -14.60 3.77 -10.44
C HIS A 147 -14.19 5.07 -9.73
N ILE A 148 -13.25 5.01 -8.78
CA ILE A 148 -12.75 6.19 -8.09
C ILE A 148 -12.08 7.14 -9.09
N LEU A 149 -11.19 6.62 -9.95
CA LEU A 149 -10.49 7.41 -10.97
C LEU A 149 -11.46 8.09 -11.95
N LEU A 150 -12.55 7.43 -12.35
CA LEU A 150 -13.59 8.03 -13.19
C LEU A 150 -14.27 9.22 -12.50
N GLY A 151 -14.46 9.17 -11.17
CA GLY A 151 -14.98 10.27 -10.37
C GLY A 151 -14.03 11.46 -10.22
N MET A 152 -12.73 11.28 -10.46
CA MET A 152 -11.70 12.32 -10.33
C MET A 152 -11.43 13.13 -11.62
N ARG A 153 -12.24 12.99 -12.67
CA ARG A 153 -12.02 13.67 -13.97
C ARG A 153 -12.07 15.22 -13.93
N VAL A 154 -12.28 15.82 -12.77
CA VAL A 154 -12.16 17.27 -12.53
C VAL A 154 -11.01 17.47 -11.56
N PRO A 155 -10.11 18.46 -11.74
CA PRO A 155 -9.04 18.74 -10.79
C PRO A 155 -9.62 18.92 -9.39
N ARG A 156 -9.41 17.90 -8.56
CA ARG A 156 -9.90 17.78 -7.19
C ARG A 156 -8.72 17.49 -6.28
N PRO A 157 -8.82 17.83 -4.98
CA PRO A 157 -7.87 17.33 -4.00
C PRO A 157 -7.75 15.80 -4.09
N ILE A 158 -6.57 15.29 -3.78
CA ILE A 158 -6.26 13.85 -3.81
C ILE A 158 -7.29 13.09 -2.97
N ASP A 159 -7.97 12.13 -3.58
CA ASP A 159 -8.97 11.30 -2.90
C ASP A 159 -8.25 10.30 -1.96
N PRO A 160 -8.49 10.36 -0.62
CA PRO A 160 -7.92 9.41 0.32
C PRO A 160 -8.27 7.96 0.02
N ASN A 161 -9.44 7.70 -0.59
CA ASN A 161 -9.87 6.36 -0.97
C ASN A 161 -8.98 5.80 -2.08
N LEU A 162 -8.57 6.63 -3.05
CA LEU A 162 -7.66 6.20 -4.10
C LEU A 162 -6.32 5.74 -3.52
N LEU A 163 -5.78 6.49 -2.56
CA LEU A 163 -4.54 6.11 -1.88
C LEU A 163 -4.70 4.80 -1.11
N GLY A 164 -5.82 4.62 -0.40
CA GLY A 164 -6.14 3.38 0.30
C GLY A 164 -6.24 2.17 -0.63
N VAL A 165 -6.92 2.32 -1.76
CA VAL A 165 -7.04 1.26 -2.79
C VAL A 165 -5.70 0.94 -3.42
N ASN A 166 -4.90 1.95 -3.75
CA ASN A 166 -3.58 1.75 -4.33
C ASN A 166 -2.61 1.08 -3.34
N PHE A 167 -2.73 1.37 -2.04
CA PHE A 167 -2.01 0.62 -1.00
C PHE A 167 -2.41 -0.85 -1.00
N ILE A 168 -3.72 -1.14 -1.01
CA ILE A 168 -4.24 -2.52 -1.04
C ILE A 168 -3.77 -3.27 -2.29
N LEU A 169 -3.86 -2.65 -3.47
CA LEU A 169 -3.38 -3.23 -4.73
C LEU A 169 -1.88 -3.53 -4.67
N SER A 170 -1.08 -2.59 -4.21
CA SER A 170 0.37 -2.76 -4.09
C SER A 170 0.73 -3.88 -3.12
N TYR A 171 0.07 -3.92 -1.96
CA TYR A 171 0.25 -4.96 -0.95
C TYR A 171 -0.09 -6.35 -1.50
N THR A 172 -1.27 -6.50 -2.11
CA THR A 172 -1.76 -7.78 -2.62
C THR A 172 -0.96 -8.26 -3.83
N ILE A 173 -0.55 -7.38 -4.75
CA ILE A 173 0.33 -7.75 -5.86
C ILE A 173 1.65 -8.33 -5.34
N LEU A 174 2.32 -7.62 -4.43
CA LEU A 174 3.59 -8.10 -3.86
C LEU A 174 3.41 -9.43 -3.10
N ALA A 175 2.37 -9.54 -2.26
CA ALA A 175 2.10 -10.78 -1.52
C ALA A 175 1.88 -11.97 -2.47
N HIS A 176 1.15 -11.77 -3.57
CA HIS A 176 0.93 -12.82 -4.57
C HIS A 176 2.19 -13.12 -5.39
N LEU A 177 2.98 -12.11 -5.75
CA LEU A 177 4.27 -12.31 -6.43
C LEU A 177 5.22 -13.15 -5.59
N GLN A 178 5.34 -12.87 -4.29
CA GLN A 178 6.15 -13.67 -3.37
C GLN A 178 5.63 -15.10 -3.23
N LYS A 179 4.30 -15.28 -3.20
CA LYS A 179 3.68 -16.60 -3.09
C LYS A 179 3.86 -17.46 -4.35
N THR A 180 3.73 -16.88 -5.54
CA THR A 180 3.76 -17.64 -6.80
C THR A 180 5.15 -17.72 -7.40
N GLY A 181 6.03 -16.75 -7.12
CA GLY A 181 7.30 -16.59 -7.82
C GLY A 181 7.12 -16.42 -9.34
N ASN A 182 5.95 -15.98 -9.80
CA ASN A 182 5.62 -15.91 -11.22
C ASN A 182 4.76 -14.68 -11.54
N GLY A 183 5.38 -13.67 -12.16
CA GLY A 183 4.70 -12.44 -12.55
C GLY A 183 3.56 -12.65 -13.55
N THR A 184 3.68 -13.61 -14.47
CA THR A 184 2.64 -13.90 -15.47
C THR A 184 1.37 -14.43 -14.81
N GLN A 185 1.50 -15.30 -13.81
CA GLN A 185 0.34 -15.82 -13.06
C GLN A 185 -0.38 -14.71 -12.28
N VAL A 186 0.36 -13.75 -11.73
CA VAL A 186 -0.23 -12.60 -11.02
C VAL A 186 -0.87 -11.60 -11.99
N LYS A 187 -0.34 -11.45 -13.21
CA LYS A 187 -0.87 -10.57 -14.25
C LYS A 187 -2.14 -11.11 -14.92
N GLU A 188 -2.27 -12.43 -15.09
CA GLU A 188 -3.35 -13.05 -15.85
C GLU A 188 -4.78 -12.64 -15.40
N PRO A 189 -5.12 -12.57 -14.10
CA PRO A 189 -6.42 -12.07 -13.65
C PRO A 189 -6.68 -10.62 -14.07
N PHE A 190 -5.65 -9.78 -14.11
CA PHE A 190 -5.78 -8.40 -14.58
C PHE A 190 -6.07 -8.36 -16.09
N ASP A 191 -5.37 -9.17 -16.89
CA ASP A 191 -5.60 -9.25 -18.33
C ASP A 191 -7.05 -9.66 -18.62
N ARG A 192 -7.58 -10.62 -17.86
CA ARG A 192 -9.01 -10.99 -17.93
C ARG A 192 -9.93 -9.83 -17.56
N PHE A 193 -9.65 -9.15 -16.45
CA PHE A 193 -10.43 -8.00 -15.98
C PHE A 193 -10.53 -6.92 -17.07
N PHE A 194 -9.40 -6.50 -17.64
CA PHE A 194 -9.36 -5.47 -18.68
C PHE A 194 -9.89 -5.97 -20.04
N SER A 195 -9.81 -7.27 -20.31
CA SER A 195 -10.39 -7.87 -21.52
C SER A 195 -11.92 -7.90 -21.51
N VAL A 196 -12.54 -8.06 -20.34
CA VAL A 196 -14.00 -8.14 -20.16
C VAL A 196 -14.62 -6.74 -20.01
N ASN A 197 -14.01 -5.86 -19.24
CA ASN A 197 -14.55 -4.53 -18.90
C ASN A 197 -14.32 -3.45 -19.98
N ARG A 198 -14.47 -3.83 -21.25
CA ARG A 198 -14.21 -2.94 -22.42
C ARG A 198 -15.14 -1.74 -22.52
N ALA A 199 -16.28 -1.77 -21.82
CA ALA A 199 -17.34 -0.75 -21.91
C ALA A 199 -17.27 0.32 -20.82
N THR A 200 -16.69 0.00 -19.66
CA THR A 200 -16.63 0.89 -18.49
C THR A 200 -15.27 1.56 -18.35
N ASP A 201 -14.19 0.94 -18.84
CA ASP A 201 -12.93 1.64 -19.08
C ASP A 201 -13.00 2.34 -20.45
N PRO A 202 -12.73 3.66 -20.53
CA PRO A 202 -12.79 4.40 -21.79
C PRO A 202 -11.94 3.70 -22.85
N ALA A 203 -12.45 3.54 -24.08
CA ALA A 203 -11.72 2.88 -25.16
C ALA A 203 -10.37 3.59 -25.38
N ILE A 204 -9.27 2.88 -25.20
CA ILE A 204 -7.95 3.50 -25.21
C ILE A 204 -7.31 3.33 -26.58
N THR A 205 -7.55 4.34 -27.42
CA THR A 205 -6.94 4.45 -28.73
C THR A 205 -5.54 5.05 -28.57
N LEU A 206 -4.51 4.32 -29.01
CA LEU A 206 -3.22 4.96 -29.27
C LEU A 206 -3.40 6.08 -30.30
N SER A 207 -2.48 7.04 -30.37
CA SER A 207 -2.47 8.11 -31.39
C SER A 207 -2.54 7.58 -32.84
N ASN A 208 -2.22 6.31 -33.05
CA ASN A 208 -2.30 5.62 -34.34
C ASN A 208 -3.61 4.81 -34.55
N GLY A 209 -4.65 4.98 -33.73
CA GLY A 209 -5.90 4.24 -33.90
C GLY A 209 -5.90 2.81 -33.35
N THR A 210 -4.75 2.29 -32.90
CA THR A 210 -4.61 0.86 -32.56
C THR A 210 -5.06 0.60 -31.12
N ARG A 211 -6.06 -0.27 -30.97
CA ARG A 211 -6.50 -0.82 -29.69
C ARG A 211 -5.48 -1.83 -29.17
N THR A 212 -5.07 -1.70 -27.91
CA THR A 212 -4.24 -2.70 -27.22
C THR A 212 -5.09 -3.48 -26.26
N ASP A 213 -5.99 -4.26 -26.83
CA ASP A 213 -6.98 -4.98 -26.06
C ASP A 213 -6.28 -6.02 -25.16
N GLY A 214 -6.64 -6.02 -23.87
CA GLY A 214 -6.30 -7.08 -22.92
C GLY A 214 -4.94 -7.00 -22.22
N ASP A 215 -4.10 -6.01 -22.48
CA ASP A 215 -2.82 -5.88 -21.76
C ASP A 215 -2.97 -5.04 -20.49
N ALA A 216 -3.03 -5.72 -19.34
CA ALA A 216 -3.22 -5.10 -18.05
C ALA A 216 -2.19 -4.03 -17.69
N ILE A 217 -0.90 -4.26 -18.00
CA ILE A 217 0.16 -3.30 -17.66
C ILE A 217 -0.09 -1.98 -18.41
N LYS A 218 -0.47 -2.08 -19.69
CA LYS A 218 -0.76 -0.89 -20.47
C LYS A 218 -2.01 -0.17 -19.95
N SER A 219 -3.08 -0.89 -19.62
CA SER A 219 -4.29 -0.31 -19.05
C SER A 219 -4.03 0.38 -17.70
N LEU A 220 -3.19 -0.20 -16.84
CA LEU A 220 -2.81 0.41 -15.55
C LEU A 220 -2.00 1.69 -15.73
N ARG A 221 -1.07 1.76 -16.70
CA ARG A 221 -0.37 3.03 -17.01
C ARG A 221 -1.32 4.15 -17.39
N GLN A 222 -2.35 3.81 -18.15
CA GLN A 222 -3.32 4.78 -18.65
C GLN A 222 -4.27 5.28 -17.55
N ARG A 223 -4.31 4.58 -16.41
CA ARG A 223 -4.96 5.05 -15.18
C ARG A 223 -4.11 6.07 -14.40
N VAL A 224 -2.81 6.14 -14.66
CA VAL A 224 -1.95 7.17 -14.07
C VAL A 224 -2.26 8.50 -14.76
N ARG A 225 -2.74 9.47 -13.98
CA ARG A 225 -3.00 10.83 -14.45
C ARG A 225 -1.75 11.42 -15.10
N ASP A 226 -1.91 11.97 -16.30
CA ASP A 226 -0.84 12.60 -17.09
C ASP A 226 0.36 11.70 -17.43
N TYR A 227 0.14 10.38 -17.54
CA TYR A 227 1.22 9.43 -17.84
C TYR A 227 2.02 9.81 -19.09
N GLY A 228 3.32 10.04 -18.91
CA GLY A 228 4.27 10.42 -19.96
C GLY A 228 4.39 11.93 -20.20
N CYS A 229 3.51 12.74 -19.62
CA CYS A 229 3.51 14.20 -19.70
C CYS A 229 3.35 14.79 -18.29
N PHE A 230 4.16 14.31 -17.35
CA PHE A 230 4.17 14.82 -15.98
C PHE A 230 4.70 16.27 -16.00
N GLY A 231 3.93 17.21 -15.47
CA GLY A 231 4.32 18.62 -15.43
C GLY A 231 5.46 18.89 -14.43
N ASP A 232 5.45 20.08 -13.84
CA ASP A 232 6.45 20.46 -12.84
C ASP A 232 6.34 19.64 -11.54
N THR A 233 5.16 19.09 -11.28
CA THR A 233 4.87 18.27 -10.11
C THR A 233 4.64 16.81 -10.48
N PHE A 234 4.91 15.94 -9.49
CA PHE A 234 4.51 14.54 -9.52
C PHE A 234 3.70 14.26 -8.26
N ASP A 235 2.40 14.12 -8.42
CA ASP A 235 1.44 14.08 -7.33
C ASP A 235 1.32 12.69 -6.71
N PHE A 236 0.73 12.63 -5.51
CA PHE A 236 0.73 11.42 -4.72
C PHE A 236 -0.22 10.34 -5.27
N ASP A 237 -1.32 10.74 -5.89
CA ASP A 237 -2.19 9.83 -6.65
C ASP A 237 -1.46 9.23 -7.85
N GLN A 238 -0.64 10.01 -8.56
CA GLN A 238 0.16 9.52 -9.69
C GLN A 238 1.16 8.46 -9.22
N ALA A 239 1.90 8.73 -8.14
CA ALA A 239 2.87 7.80 -7.58
C ALA A 239 2.25 6.47 -7.14
N THR A 240 1.16 6.54 -6.35
CA THR A 240 0.51 5.34 -5.82
C THR A 240 -0.22 4.55 -6.91
N THR A 241 -0.73 5.21 -7.95
CA THR A 241 -1.36 4.53 -9.11
C THR A 241 -0.31 3.91 -10.03
N LEU A 242 0.86 4.53 -10.16
CA LEU A 242 1.98 4.02 -10.96
C LEU A 242 2.61 2.76 -10.36
N LEU A 243 2.67 2.67 -9.03
CA LEU A 243 3.38 1.59 -8.34
C LEU A 243 2.92 0.17 -8.70
N PRO A 244 1.60 -0.18 -8.67
CA PRO A 244 1.10 -1.48 -9.14
C PRO A 244 1.56 -1.84 -10.56
N THR A 245 1.64 -0.83 -11.44
CA THR A 245 2.12 -1.00 -12.82
C THR A 245 3.58 -1.43 -12.82
N LEU A 246 4.44 -0.72 -12.09
CA LEU A 246 5.89 -1.02 -12.05
C LEU A 246 6.16 -2.40 -11.48
N MET A 247 5.43 -2.82 -10.44
CA MET A 247 5.54 -4.16 -9.85
C MET A 247 5.27 -5.25 -10.88
N LEU A 248 4.13 -5.17 -11.58
CA LEU A 248 3.78 -6.17 -12.61
C LEU A 248 4.72 -6.13 -13.80
N GLU A 249 5.16 -4.96 -14.22
CA GLU A 249 6.06 -4.83 -15.35
C GLU A 249 7.44 -5.42 -15.06
N LEU A 250 8.00 -5.16 -13.89
CA LEU A 250 9.25 -5.77 -13.43
C LEU A 250 9.10 -7.29 -13.35
N ALA A 251 8.05 -7.78 -12.70
CA ALA A 251 7.83 -9.20 -12.48
C ALA A 251 7.58 -10.00 -13.77
N VAL A 252 7.01 -9.38 -14.80
CA VAL A 252 6.65 -10.06 -16.06
C VAL A 252 7.75 -9.93 -17.12
N HIS A 253 8.42 -8.78 -17.19
CA HIS A 253 9.29 -8.45 -18.33
C HIS A 253 10.76 -8.30 -17.99
N HIS A 254 11.12 -8.19 -16.71
CA HIS A 254 12.49 -7.92 -16.32
C HIS A 254 13.09 -9.00 -15.43
N LEU A 255 12.34 -9.45 -14.42
CA LEU A 255 12.84 -10.40 -13.43
C LEU A 255 12.60 -11.84 -13.90
N ALA A 256 13.63 -12.68 -13.81
CA ALA A 256 13.43 -14.12 -13.88
C ALA A 256 12.63 -14.60 -12.65
N PRO A 257 11.92 -15.75 -12.70
CA PRO A 257 11.14 -16.27 -11.58
C PRO A 257 11.89 -16.31 -10.24
N GLY A 258 13.18 -16.67 -10.24
CA GLY A 258 14.01 -16.68 -9.02
C GLY A 258 14.34 -15.29 -8.45
N GLN A 259 14.27 -14.24 -9.28
CA GLN A 259 14.58 -12.86 -8.90
C GLN A 259 13.36 -12.09 -8.40
N ILE A 260 12.15 -12.66 -8.45
CA ILE A 260 10.96 -12.01 -7.89
C ILE A 260 11.11 -11.80 -6.37
N SER A 261 11.87 -12.66 -5.70
CA SER A 261 12.28 -12.50 -4.30
C SER A 261 13.15 -11.25 -4.04
N GLU A 262 13.65 -10.58 -5.08
CA GLU A 262 14.37 -9.30 -4.93
C GLU A 262 13.41 -8.10 -4.78
N LEU A 263 12.13 -8.26 -5.10
CA LEU A 263 11.10 -7.26 -4.86
C LEU A 263 10.74 -7.20 -3.37
N PRO A 264 10.21 -6.08 -2.86
CA PRO A 264 9.77 -6.01 -1.47
C PRO A 264 8.74 -7.09 -1.13
N SER A 265 8.87 -7.70 0.03
CA SER A 265 7.82 -8.51 0.63
C SER A 265 6.99 -7.64 1.59
N PRO A 266 5.66 -7.58 1.48
CA PRO A 266 4.85 -6.81 2.40
C PRO A 266 5.00 -7.29 3.84
N THR A 267 5.31 -8.57 4.06
CA THR A 267 5.49 -9.14 5.40
C THR A 267 6.82 -8.77 6.06
N THR A 268 7.79 -8.25 5.30
CA THR A 268 9.09 -7.80 5.84
C THR A 268 9.15 -6.29 6.00
N ILE A 269 8.22 -5.53 5.42
CA ILE A 269 8.11 -4.09 5.63
C ILE A 269 7.48 -3.84 7.01
N PRO A 270 8.15 -3.18 7.96
CA PRO A 270 7.61 -2.98 9.31
C PRO A 270 6.62 -1.81 9.35
N PHE A 271 5.49 -1.92 8.65
CA PHE A 271 4.49 -0.84 8.52
C PHE A 271 4.06 -0.29 9.89
N SER A 272 3.87 -1.14 10.89
CA SER A 272 3.50 -0.72 12.25
C SER A 272 4.52 0.23 12.89
N SER A 273 5.81 0.07 12.60
CA SER A 273 6.85 1.00 13.05
C SER A 273 6.92 2.24 12.17
N LEU A 274 6.67 2.12 10.86
CA LEU A 274 6.84 3.17 9.85
C LEU A 274 5.63 4.09 9.70
N MET A 275 4.47 3.69 10.22
CA MET A 275 3.19 4.37 10.03
C MET A 275 2.54 4.71 11.37
N ASP A 276 2.03 5.94 11.48
CA ASP A 276 1.19 6.38 12.59
C ASP A 276 -0.26 5.96 12.31
N MET A 277 -0.51 4.65 12.28
CA MET A 277 -1.76 4.08 11.79
C MET A 277 -2.98 4.62 12.54
N PRO A 278 -3.98 5.20 11.84
CA PRO A 278 -5.22 5.59 12.49
C PRO A 278 -5.98 4.35 13.00
N PRO A 279 -6.80 4.46 14.05
CA PRO A 279 -7.63 3.36 14.51
C PRO A 279 -8.51 2.78 13.40
N VAL A 280 -8.73 1.47 13.45
CA VAL A 280 -9.68 0.77 12.57
C VAL A 280 -11.09 1.31 12.83
N PHE A 281 -11.87 1.57 11.77
CA PHE A 281 -13.19 2.23 11.85
C PHE A 281 -13.17 3.53 12.68
N ASP A 282 -12.16 4.38 12.48
CA ASP A 282 -12.15 5.69 13.15
C ASP A 282 -13.27 6.59 12.62
N THR A 283 -14.40 6.56 13.34
CA THR A 283 -15.63 7.30 13.05
C THR A 283 -15.58 8.76 13.45
N ASN A 284 -14.56 9.21 14.19
CA ASN A 284 -14.55 10.56 14.74
C ASN A 284 -14.06 11.62 13.72
N LYS A 285 -13.94 11.23 12.45
CA LYS A 285 -13.59 12.11 11.34
C LYS A 285 -14.79 12.94 10.89
N SER A 286 -15.12 13.97 11.65
CA SER A 286 -15.74 15.17 11.06
C SER A 286 -14.68 15.93 10.23
N PRO A 287 -15.05 16.59 9.12
CA PRO A 287 -14.12 17.32 8.25
C PRO A 287 -13.40 18.48 8.98
N PRO A 288 -12.28 18.98 8.44
CA PRO A 288 -11.11 19.35 9.23
C PRO A 288 -11.16 20.76 9.80
N HIS A 289 -11.01 20.88 11.12
CA HIS A 289 -10.43 22.07 11.73
C HIS A 289 -9.24 21.68 12.62
N ARG A 290 -8.04 21.94 12.06
CA ARG A 290 -6.71 22.13 12.67
C ARG A 290 -6.05 21.05 13.54
N ASP A 291 -6.78 20.06 14.07
CA ASP A 291 -6.19 18.90 14.78
C ASP A 291 -6.52 17.56 14.08
N ALA A 292 -6.55 17.57 12.74
CA ALA A 292 -7.10 16.48 11.94
C ALA A 292 -6.24 15.21 12.00
N SER A 293 -6.88 14.07 12.33
CA SER A 293 -6.31 12.73 12.16
C SER A 293 -5.75 12.57 10.74
N ILE A 294 -4.48 12.20 10.62
CA ILE A 294 -3.84 11.96 9.32
C ILE A 294 -4.56 10.78 8.64
N PRO A 295 -5.09 10.93 7.40
CA PRO A 295 -5.68 9.79 6.70
C PRO A 295 -4.63 8.71 6.43
N PHE A 296 -5.06 7.45 6.33
CA PHE A 296 -4.15 6.31 6.21
C PHE A 296 -3.08 6.48 5.13
N GLY A 297 -3.44 7.03 3.96
CA GLY A 297 -2.50 7.24 2.86
C GLY A 297 -1.29 8.13 3.18
N TRP A 298 -1.36 8.97 4.23
CA TRP A 298 -0.30 9.90 4.63
C TRP A 298 0.34 9.56 5.97
N CYS A 299 -0.15 8.55 6.71
CA CYS A 299 0.31 8.32 8.07
C CYS A 299 1.74 7.76 8.17
N HIS A 300 2.37 7.43 7.03
CA HIS A 300 3.77 7.04 6.95
C HIS A 300 4.75 8.22 6.86
N LEU A 301 4.28 9.40 6.44
CA LEU A 301 5.15 10.50 6.05
C LEU A 301 6.04 11.01 7.18
N THR A 302 5.49 11.23 8.38
CA THR A 302 6.25 11.74 9.53
C THR A 302 7.55 10.95 9.77
N LYS A 303 7.46 9.62 9.71
CA LYS A 303 8.59 8.73 9.99
C LYS A 303 9.45 8.50 8.75
N MET A 304 8.84 8.25 7.60
CA MET A 304 9.54 7.90 6.36
C MET A 304 10.22 9.10 5.67
N LEU A 305 9.92 10.33 6.06
CA LEU A 305 10.61 11.53 5.55
C LEU A 305 11.78 11.96 6.46
N SER A 306 11.95 11.32 7.62
CA SER A 306 13.01 11.69 8.56
C SER A 306 14.40 11.40 7.98
N PRO A 307 15.42 12.24 8.30
CA PRO A 307 16.80 11.97 7.90
C PRO A 307 17.31 10.60 8.34
N ASP A 308 16.93 10.16 9.54
CA ASP A 308 17.32 8.87 10.11
C ASP A 308 16.74 7.71 9.31
N PHE A 309 15.47 7.80 8.91
CA PHE A 309 14.86 6.78 8.06
C PHE A 309 15.53 6.72 6.69
N LEU A 310 15.76 7.86 6.03
CA LEU A 310 16.38 7.88 4.70
C LEU A 310 17.82 7.36 4.74
N SER A 311 18.60 7.77 5.73
CA SER A 311 20.03 7.45 5.85
C SER A 311 20.31 6.06 6.42
N SER A 312 19.31 5.41 7.04
CA SER A 312 19.46 4.06 7.58
C SER A 312 19.34 3.00 6.48
N GLY A 313 20.22 2.00 6.55
CA GLY A 313 20.19 0.85 5.65
C GLY A 313 20.74 1.17 4.25
N ARG A 314 20.36 0.33 3.28
CA ARG A 314 20.68 0.52 1.86
C ARG A 314 19.39 0.51 1.07
N TRP A 315 19.39 1.26 -0.02
CA TRP A 315 18.30 1.33 -0.96
C TRP A 315 18.67 0.67 -2.28
N THR A 316 17.67 0.15 -2.96
CA THR A 316 17.79 -0.54 -4.24
C THR A 316 16.53 -0.29 -5.05
N GLY A 317 16.59 -0.55 -6.35
CA GLY A 317 15.39 -0.55 -7.17
C GLY A 317 15.68 -0.54 -8.64
N TYR A 318 14.71 -0.11 -9.43
CA TYR A 318 14.78 -0.16 -10.88
C TYR A 318 14.25 1.13 -11.49
N TYR A 319 14.71 1.44 -12.69
CA TYR A 319 14.15 2.49 -13.53
C TYR A 319 13.95 1.98 -14.95
N SER A 320 12.94 2.53 -15.61
CA SER A 320 12.61 2.24 -17.02
C SER A 320 13.19 3.32 -17.93
N ASP A 321 13.59 2.96 -19.15
CA ASP A 321 13.96 3.92 -20.21
C ASP A 321 12.87 3.97 -21.28
N GLN A 322 12.10 5.06 -21.24
CA GLN A 322 10.96 5.34 -22.12
C GLN A 322 11.23 6.51 -23.09
N ARG A 323 12.45 7.06 -23.14
CA ARG A 323 12.81 8.21 -24.00
C ARG A 323 12.52 7.98 -25.49
N ARG A 324 12.67 6.74 -25.97
CA ARG A 324 12.45 6.40 -27.39
C ARG A 324 11.00 6.09 -27.75
N ALA A 325 10.23 5.60 -26.78
CA ALA A 325 8.84 5.18 -27.00
C ALA A 325 8.12 5.12 -25.65
N LEU A 326 7.04 5.91 -25.52
CA LEU A 326 6.20 5.89 -24.33
C LEU A 326 5.61 4.51 -24.11
N GLY A 327 5.72 4.01 -22.87
CA GLY A 327 5.26 2.67 -22.51
C GLY A 327 6.17 1.54 -23.00
N ARG A 328 7.38 1.84 -23.48
CA ARG A 328 8.39 0.80 -23.74
C ARG A 328 8.71 0.04 -22.45
N ARG A 329 8.70 -1.29 -22.53
CA ARG A 329 8.98 -2.20 -21.41
C ARG A 329 10.45 -2.52 -21.29
N ARG A 330 11.25 -1.50 -21.01
CA ARG A 330 12.69 -1.66 -20.86
C ARG A 330 13.10 -1.09 -19.52
N PHE A 331 13.50 -1.97 -18.62
CA PHE A 331 14.24 -1.63 -17.43
C PHE A 331 15.73 -1.83 -17.69
N ASP A 332 16.52 -0.92 -17.14
CA ASP A 332 17.97 -1.12 -17.04
C ASP A 332 18.29 -2.02 -15.84
N ALA A 333 19.57 -2.35 -15.66
CA ALA A 333 20.02 -3.12 -14.51
C ALA A 333 19.62 -2.42 -13.19
N PRO A 334 19.44 -3.19 -12.10
CA PRO A 334 19.03 -2.62 -10.82
C PRO A 334 20.00 -1.55 -10.33
N MET A 335 19.42 -0.47 -9.78
CA MET A 335 20.15 0.45 -8.93
C MET A 335 20.41 -0.24 -7.58
N ARG A 336 21.66 -0.25 -7.14
CA ARG A 336 22.12 -1.03 -5.99
C ARG A 336 22.96 -0.17 -5.05
N GLY A 337 22.91 -0.54 -3.77
CA GLY A 337 23.76 0.04 -2.74
C GLY A 337 23.56 1.54 -2.55
N ILE A 338 22.37 2.05 -2.85
CA ILE A 338 22.06 3.47 -2.66
C ILE A 338 22.11 3.76 -1.15
N ARG A 339 22.96 4.70 -0.74
CA ARG A 339 23.05 5.19 0.64
C ARG A 339 22.77 6.67 0.64
N PHE A 340 21.66 7.07 1.23
CA PHE A 340 21.36 8.48 1.41
C PHE A 340 22.18 9.05 2.57
N VAL A 341 22.70 10.25 2.36
CA VAL A 341 23.22 11.13 3.41
C VAL A 341 22.19 12.24 3.54
N ALA A 342 21.24 12.06 4.45
CA ALA A 342 20.15 12.99 4.65
C ALA A 342 20.30 13.78 5.95
N ARG A 343 19.81 15.02 5.95
CA ARG A 343 19.81 15.91 7.12
C ARG A 343 18.60 16.84 7.10
N LYS A 344 18.25 17.41 8.24
CA LYS A 344 17.28 18.50 8.25
C LYS A 344 17.86 19.75 7.58
N THR A 345 17.00 20.54 6.92
CA THR A 345 17.37 21.88 6.45
C THR A 345 17.86 22.71 7.62
N ARG A 346 18.96 23.43 7.43
CA ARG A 346 19.52 24.29 8.48
C ARG A 346 18.78 25.62 8.52
N ARG A 347 18.78 26.28 9.69
CA ARG A 347 18.12 27.58 9.86
C ARG A 347 18.69 28.63 8.91
N GLU A 348 20.01 28.64 8.71
CA GLU A 348 20.67 29.59 7.82
C GLU A 348 20.26 29.37 6.35
N GLU A 349 19.99 28.13 5.95
CA GLU A 349 19.51 27.82 4.59
C GLU A 349 18.08 28.32 4.38
N LEU A 350 17.22 28.18 5.40
CA LEU A 350 15.85 28.72 5.38
C LEU A 350 15.82 30.25 5.37
N GLU A 351 16.77 30.89 6.08
CA GLU A 351 16.90 32.36 6.10
C GLU A 351 17.48 32.90 4.78
N ALA A 352 18.35 32.14 4.11
CA ALA A 352 18.95 32.50 2.83
C ALA A 352 17.99 32.32 1.64
N ASP A 353 17.09 31.34 1.69
CA ASP A 353 16.10 31.07 0.65
C ASP A 353 14.69 30.96 1.24
N SER A 354 13.95 32.06 1.17
CA SER A 354 12.58 32.17 1.68
C SER A 354 11.57 31.28 0.96
N SER A 355 11.94 30.67 -0.18
CA SER A 355 11.13 29.67 -0.86
C SER A 355 11.29 28.27 -0.26
N LEU A 356 12.31 28.03 0.55
CA LEU A 356 12.52 26.77 1.25
C LEU A 356 11.58 26.67 2.46
N SER A 357 10.83 25.58 2.51
CA SER A 357 10.18 25.11 3.72
C SER A 357 11.10 24.15 4.48
N GLU A 358 10.84 23.96 5.78
CA GLU A 358 11.49 22.90 6.55
C GLU A 358 11.28 21.56 5.85
N CYS A 359 12.37 20.91 5.47
CA CYS A 359 12.37 19.65 4.74
C CYS A 359 13.60 18.82 5.09
N THR A 360 13.69 17.62 4.52
CA THR A 360 14.88 16.78 4.63
C THR A 360 15.73 16.94 3.37
N MET A 361 16.94 17.45 3.53
CA MET A 361 17.93 17.59 2.46
C MET A 361 18.67 16.28 2.24
N VAL A 362 18.90 15.94 0.98
CA VAL A 362 19.75 14.82 0.54
C VAL A 362 21.03 15.40 -0.01
N ASP A 363 22.15 15.18 0.68
CA ASP A 363 23.44 15.75 0.33
C ASP A 363 24.10 14.95 -0.81
N SER A 364 24.98 15.62 -1.58
CA SER A 364 25.72 15.04 -2.72
C SER A 364 26.69 13.91 -2.36
N LEU A 365 26.89 13.65 -1.06
CA LEU A 365 27.61 12.49 -0.56
C LEU A 365 26.78 11.20 -0.68
N SER A 366 25.48 11.29 -0.95
CA SER A 366 24.63 10.14 -1.22
C SER A 366 25.08 9.44 -2.49
N ARG A 367 25.31 8.13 -2.44
CA ARG A 367 25.92 7.35 -3.53
C ARG A 367 25.14 6.09 -3.83
N GLY A 368 25.21 5.63 -5.07
CA GLY A 368 24.69 4.34 -5.53
C GLY A 368 25.39 3.91 -6.81
N SER A 369 25.00 2.75 -7.34
CA SER A 369 25.54 2.22 -8.60
C SER A 369 24.47 1.52 -9.42
N ASP A 370 24.60 1.53 -10.74
CA ASP A 370 23.82 0.74 -11.68
C ASP A 370 24.70 0.24 -12.85
N ALA A 371 24.11 -0.16 -13.98
CA ALA A 371 24.86 -0.65 -15.15
C ALA A 371 25.73 0.41 -15.84
N VAL A 372 25.43 1.70 -15.69
CA VAL A 372 26.22 2.77 -16.29
C VAL A 372 27.45 3.06 -15.42
N GLY A 373 27.26 3.12 -14.10
CA GLY A 373 28.36 3.29 -13.16
C GLY A 373 27.93 3.81 -11.80
N GLU A 374 28.89 4.31 -11.04
CA GLU A 374 28.63 4.97 -9.76
C GLU A 374 28.02 6.36 -9.98
N PHE A 375 27.00 6.69 -9.19
CA PHE A 375 26.32 7.97 -9.23
C PHE A 375 26.13 8.56 -7.84
N THR A 376 25.93 9.88 -7.82
CA THR A 376 25.49 10.64 -6.64
C THR A 376 24.02 11.02 -6.75
N LEU A 377 23.38 11.22 -5.61
CA LEU A 377 22.04 11.81 -5.50
C LEU A 377 22.13 13.07 -4.64
N GLN A 378 21.48 14.15 -5.06
CA GLN A 378 21.37 15.37 -4.28
C GLN A 378 19.97 15.97 -4.46
N GLY A 379 19.35 16.45 -3.39
CA GLY A 379 18.02 17.03 -3.50
C GLY A 379 17.33 17.28 -2.17
N ARG A 380 16.00 17.21 -2.18
CA ARG A 380 15.15 17.47 -1.02
C ARG A 380 13.92 16.57 -1.00
N VAL A 381 13.45 16.30 0.21
CA VAL A 381 12.26 15.52 0.54
C VAL A 381 11.36 16.41 1.41
N GLN A 382 10.24 16.86 0.86
CA GLN A 382 9.30 17.77 1.51
C GLN A 382 8.34 17.03 2.46
N ASN A 383 7.75 17.77 3.41
CA ASN A 383 6.87 17.21 4.45
C ASN A 383 5.57 16.58 3.91
N ASP A 384 5.15 16.92 2.69
CA ASP A 384 4.01 16.32 2.01
C ASP A 384 4.38 15.03 1.24
N GLY A 385 5.62 14.58 1.39
CA GLY A 385 6.15 13.40 0.72
C GLY A 385 6.69 13.65 -0.68
N TYR A 386 6.68 14.87 -1.20
CA TYR A 386 7.32 15.18 -2.49
C TYR A 386 8.83 15.01 -2.40
N VAL A 387 9.40 14.33 -3.40
CA VAL A 387 10.83 14.06 -3.50
C VAL A 387 11.33 14.65 -4.81
N TYR A 388 12.33 15.52 -4.72
CA TYR A 388 13.03 16.08 -5.86
C TYR A 388 14.52 15.84 -5.70
N MET A 389 15.13 15.11 -6.63
CA MET A 389 16.56 14.79 -6.59
C MET A 389 17.20 14.91 -7.97
N ILE A 390 18.50 15.15 -8.00
CA ILE A 390 19.33 15.11 -9.21
C ILE A 390 20.30 13.96 -9.05
N LYS A 391 20.26 13.04 -10.01
CA LYS A 391 21.23 11.96 -10.17
C LYS A 391 22.36 12.44 -11.07
N ARG A 392 23.62 12.29 -10.64
CA ARG A 392 24.81 12.61 -11.46
C ARG A 392 25.81 11.46 -11.44
N TYR A 393 26.26 10.99 -12.59
CA TYR A 393 27.31 9.97 -12.66
C TYR A 393 28.68 10.59 -12.33
N LEU A 394 29.58 9.82 -11.74
CA LEU A 394 30.90 10.32 -11.33
C LEU A 394 31.92 10.39 -12.46
N LEU A 395 31.74 9.56 -13.49
CA LEU A 395 32.65 9.44 -14.63
C LEU A 395 32.08 10.03 -15.92
N GLU A 396 30.84 10.50 -15.89
CA GLU A 396 30.15 11.10 -17.03
C GLU A 396 29.48 12.41 -16.59
N ASP A 397 29.43 13.40 -17.48
CA ASP A 397 28.72 14.67 -17.24
C ASP A 397 27.19 14.53 -17.35
N SER A 398 26.69 13.29 -17.44
CA SER A 398 25.27 12.95 -17.52
C SER A 398 24.58 13.18 -16.16
N SER A 399 23.52 13.99 -16.15
CA SER A 399 22.66 14.20 -14.98
C SER A 399 21.18 14.06 -15.32
N TRP A 400 20.39 13.56 -14.37
CA TRP A 400 18.95 13.35 -14.54
C TRP A 400 18.17 13.88 -13.34
N THR A 401 17.09 14.60 -13.59
CA THR A 401 16.16 15.06 -12.57
C THR A 401 15.18 13.95 -12.22
N TRP A 402 14.94 13.74 -10.93
CA TRP A 402 13.98 12.79 -10.37
C TRP A 402 12.88 13.55 -9.64
N LYS A 403 11.63 13.36 -10.07
CA LYS A 403 10.41 13.88 -9.42
C LYS A 403 9.61 12.69 -8.90
N ALA A 404 9.34 12.63 -7.60
CA ALA A 404 8.81 11.43 -6.97
C ALA A 404 7.97 11.72 -5.72
N ARG A 405 7.39 10.66 -5.17
CA ARG A 405 6.69 10.68 -3.87
C ARG A 405 7.15 9.54 -2.98
N MET A 406 7.20 9.82 -1.68
CA MET A 406 7.38 8.81 -0.66
C MET A 406 6.06 8.03 -0.46
N THR A 407 6.11 6.73 -0.66
CA THR A 407 4.99 5.79 -0.43
C THR A 407 5.36 4.83 0.70
N PRO A 408 4.39 4.10 1.30
CA PRO A 408 4.70 3.03 2.26
C PRO A 408 5.61 1.92 1.69
N PHE A 409 5.74 1.81 0.36
CA PHE A 409 6.56 0.82 -0.33
C PHE A 409 7.85 1.41 -0.90
N GLY A 410 8.26 2.61 -0.48
CA GLY A 410 9.48 3.29 -0.92
C GLY A 410 9.21 4.52 -1.77
N ILE A 411 10.21 4.97 -2.54
CA ILE A 411 10.13 6.19 -3.35
C ILE A 411 9.76 5.79 -4.79
N VAL A 412 8.64 6.33 -5.28
CA VAL A 412 8.11 6.05 -6.61
C VAL A 412 8.02 7.35 -7.39
N GLY A 413 8.52 7.36 -8.62
CA GLY A 413 8.55 8.58 -9.40
C GLY A 413 8.92 8.42 -10.85
N VAL A 414 9.30 9.55 -11.42
CA VAL A 414 9.72 9.70 -12.79
C VAL A 414 11.08 10.38 -12.84
N TRP A 415 11.86 10.04 -13.85
CA TRP A 415 13.16 10.64 -14.10
C TRP A 415 13.20 11.21 -15.52
N GLY A 416 14.06 12.19 -15.75
CA GLY A 416 14.22 12.85 -17.05
C GLY A 416 14.96 14.18 -16.96
N ASP A 417 14.87 14.96 -18.02
CA ASP A 417 15.29 16.36 -18.04
C ASP A 417 14.08 17.26 -17.69
N GLU A 418 14.29 18.58 -17.55
CA GLU A 418 13.22 19.51 -17.12
C GLU A 418 11.92 19.35 -17.93
N ASP A 419 12.05 19.18 -19.25
CA ASP A 419 10.92 19.09 -20.18
C ASP A 419 10.74 17.69 -20.82
N MET A 420 11.59 16.71 -20.47
CA MET A 420 11.59 15.41 -21.13
C MET A 420 11.41 14.25 -20.16
N PHE A 421 10.31 13.53 -20.31
CA PHE A 421 10.07 12.27 -19.61
C PHE A 421 11.09 11.20 -20.05
N GLY A 422 11.98 10.82 -19.14
CA GLY A 422 12.95 9.75 -19.33
C GLY A 422 12.37 8.36 -19.05
N GLY A 423 11.59 8.27 -17.97
CA GLY A 423 10.91 7.04 -17.58
C GLY A 423 10.44 7.08 -16.13
N CYS A 424 9.99 5.94 -15.65
CA CYS A 424 9.55 5.75 -14.27
C CYS A 424 10.63 5.04 -13.46
N PHE A 425 10.68 5.27 -12.16
CA PHE A 425 11.54 4.53 -11.23
C PHE A 425 10.80 4.18 -9.94
N TRP A 426 11.31 3.15 -9.28
CA TRP A 426 10.90 2.76 -7.93
C TRP A 426 12.11 2.25 -7.18
N ILE A 427 12.37 2.83 -6.01
CA ILE A 427 13.39 2.39 -5.07
C ILE A 427 12.80 2.11 -3.69
N TRP A 428 13.37 1.13 -2.99
CA TRP A 428 12.95 0.65 -1.68
C TRP A 428 14.16 0.26 -0.85
N LYS A 429 13.97 -0.01 0.43
CA LYS A 429 15.05 -0.48 1.30
C LYS A 429 15.37 -1.95 1.06
N GLU A 430 16.66 -2.28 0.99
CA GLU A 430 17.12 -3.65 0.74
C GLU A 430 16.64 -4.65 1.80
N GLU A 431 16.48 -4.23 3.05
CA GLU A 431 15.96 -5.07 4.13
C GLU A 431 14.47 -5.44 3.99
N TRP A 432 13.75 -4.87 3.02
CA TRP A 432 12.34 -5.19 2.77
C TRP A 432 12.13 -6.34 1.77
N ARG A 433 13.19 -7.04 1.36
CA ARG A 433 13.08 -8.19 0.43
C ARG A 433 12.58 -9.44 1.14
#